data_AF-A0A7V9VX27-F1
#
_entry.id   AF-A0A7V9VX27-F1
#
_cell.length_a   1.000
_cell.length_b   1.000
_cell.length_c   1.000
_cell.angle_alpha   90.00
_cell.angle_beta   90.00
_cell.angle_gamma   90.00
#
_symmetry.space_group_name_H-M   'P 1'
#
loop_
_entity.id
_entity.type
_entity.pdbx_description
1 polymer ?
#
loop_
_entity_poly.entity_id
_entity_poly.type
_entity_poly.pdbx_seq_one_letter_code
_entity_poly.pdbx_strand_id
1 'polypeptide(L)' 'MKFIIAIVQDYDCDRLLRTVTTAGFGATKIASTGGFLRSGNTTVMMGVENERVPACFQMIEQSCKSRV' A
#
# COMPACT_ATOMS: atom_id res chain seq x y z
N MET A 1 -17.78 0.50 -2.99
CA MET A 1 -16.77 0.38 -1.91
C MET A 1 -16.15 -1.00 -1.77
N LYS A 2 -14.82 -1.04 -1.73
CA LYS A 2 -13.94 -2.15 -1.32
C LYS A 2 -12.97 -1.66 -0.24
N PHE A 3 -12.39 -2.62 0.49
CA PHE A 3 -11.35 -2.35 1.46
C PHE A 3 -10.07 -3.08 1.03
N ILE A 4 -9.01 -2.34 0.79
CA ILE A 4 -7.71 -2.86 0.34
C ILE A 4 -6.77 -2.91 1.54
N ILE A 5 -6.13 -4.06 1.72
CA ILE A 5 -5.04 -4.26 2.68
C ILE A 5 -3.79 -4.60 1.86
N ALA A 6 -2.84 -3.68 1.79
CA ALA A 6 -1.60 -3.83 1.06
C ALA A 6 -0.43 -4.01 2.04
N ILE A 7 0.21 -5.17 2.01
CA ILE A 7 1.45 -5.43 2.77
C ILE A 7 2.62 -5.10 1.85
N VAL A 8 3.41 -4.09 2.23
CA VAL A 8 4.49 -3.55 1.41
C VAL A 8 5.78 -3.44 2.23
N GLN A 9 6.91 -3.32 1.53
CA GLN A 9 8.20 -3.12 2.17
C GLN A 9 8.29 -1.72 2.78
N ASP A 10 8.93 -1.59 3.95
CA ASP A 10 9.02 -0.33 4.69
C ASP A 10 9.63 0.81 3.85
N TYR A 11 10.66 0.49 3.07
CA TYR A 11 11.35 1.47 2.23
C TYR A 11 10.52 1.97 1.04
N ASP A 12 9.47 1.24 0.62
CA ASP A 12 8.55 1.67 -0.45
C ASP A 12 7.30 2.38 0.13
N CYS A 13 7.06 2.27 1.44
CA CYS A 13 5.83 2.76 2.07
C CYS A 13 5.63 4.27 1.90
N ASP A 14 6.65 5.08 2.16
CA ASP A 14 6.51 6.53 2.09
C ASP A 14 6.24 7.02 0.67
N ARG A 15 6.83 6.35 -0.33
CA ARG A 15 6.53 6.59 -1.75
C ARG A 15 5.08 6.23 -2.05
N LEU A 16 4.62 5.06 -1.62
CA LEU A 16 3.23 4.62 -1.82
C LEU A 16 2.24 5.62 -1.22
N LEU A 17 2.43 6.00 0.05
CA LEU A 17 1.55 6.94 0.76
C LEU A 17 1.45 8.28 0.03
N ARG A 18 2.58 8.85 -0.41
CA ARG A 18 2.57 10.09 -1.19
C ARG A 18 1.80 9.93 -2.51
N THR A 19 2.04 8.86 -3.26
CA THR A 19 1.37 8.62 -4.55
C THR A 19 -0.15 8.52 -4.36
N VAL A 20 -0.62 7.69 -3.42
CA VAL A 20 -2.06 7.45 -3.25
C VAL A 20 -2.79 8.64 -2.62
N THR A 21 -2.16 9.33 -1.66
CA THR A 21 -2.77 10.53 -1.04
C THR A 21 -2.86 11.69 -2.02
N THR A 22 -1.84 11.88 -2.88
CA THR A 22 -1.87 12.89 -3.96
C THR A 22 -2.99 12.60 -4.96
N ALA A 23 -3.29 11.32 -5.20
CA ALA A 23 -4.40 10.89 -6.03
C ALA A 23 -5.77 10.90 -5.32
N GLY A 24 -5.85 11.44 -4.10
CA GLY A 24 -7.09 11.57 -3.34
C GLY A 24 -7.64 10.26 -2.78
N PHE A 25 -6.78 9.28 -2.49
CA PHE A 25 -7.13 8.11 -1.69
C PHE A 25 -6.77 8.34 -0.22
N GLY A 26 -7.68 7.96 0.68
CA GLY A 26 -7.38 7.87 2.10
C GLY A 26 -6.60 6.59 2.41
N ALA A 27 -5.54 6.70 3.22
CA ALA A 27 -4.70 5.57 3.60
C ALA A 27 -4.31 5.63 5.08
N THR A 28 -4.35 4.49 5.75
CA THR A 28 -3.87 4.31 7.13
C THR A 28 -2.66 3.37 7.13
N LYS A 29 -1.56 3.82 7.74
CA LYS A 29 -0.32 3.05 7.89
C LYS A 29 -0.28 2.33 9.23
N ILE A 30 0.10 1.06 9.24
CA ILE A 30 0.36 0.26 10.44
C ILE A 30 1.74 -0.40 10.29
N ALA A 31 2.62 -0.21 11.27
CA ALA A 31 3.87 -0.94 11.35
C ALA A 31 3.58 -2.42 11.63
N SER A 32 4.14 -3.32 10.83
CA SER A 32 3.91 -4.77 10.91
C SER A 32 5.21 -5.55 10.76
N THR A 33 5.14 -6.87 10.88
CA THR A 33 6.30 -7.75 10.76
C THR A 33 5.92 -8.99 9.97
N GLY A 34 6.75 -9.38 9.00
CA GLY A 34 6.52 -10.57 8.21
C GLY A 34 6.75 -11.85 9.03
N GLY A 35 5.80 -12.77 9.04
CA GLY A 35 5.91 -14.01 9.85
C GLY A 35 7.05 -14.94 9.41
N PHE A 36 7.40 -14.95 8.12
CA PHE A 36 8.43 -15.83 7.57
C PHE A 36 9.84 -15.28 7.81
N LEU A 37 10.15 -14.08 7.28
CA LEU A 37 11.47 -13.45 7.40
C LEU A 37 11.71 -12.80 8.76
N ARG A 38 10.66 -12.64 9.59
CA ARG A 38 10.69 -11.92 10.88
C ARG A 38 11.26 -10.50 10.77
N SER A 39 11.15 -9.89 9.60
CA SER A 39 11.59 -8.54 9.31
C SER A 39 10.43 -7.55 9.33
N GLY A 40 10.73 -6.29 9.65
CA GLY A 40 9.78 -5.19 9.59
C GLY A 40 9.22 -5.01 8.17
N ASN A 41 7.92 -4.76 8.10
CA ASN A 41 7.23 -4.33 6.89
C ASN A 41 6.06 -3.42 7.30
N THR A 42 5.35 -2.88 6.31
CA THR A 42 4.24 -1.97 6.57
C THR A 42 2.96 -2.51 5.95
N THR A 43 1.89 -2.46 6.72
CA THR A 43 0.52 -2.67 6.24
C THR A 43 -0.15 -1.33 5.97
N VAL A 44 -0.66 -1.14 4.75
CA VAL A 44 -1.42 0.05 4.34
C VAL A 44 -2.87 -0.36 4.09
N MET A 45 -3.80 0.31 4.76
CA MET A 45 -5.24 0.04 4.69
C MET A 45 -5.95 1.21 3.99
N MET A 46 -6.77 0.91 2.99
CA MET A 46 -7.43 1.92 2.15
C MET A 46 -8.89 1.54 1.87
N GLY A 47 -9.80 2.48 2.11
CA GLY A 47 -11.18 2.41 1.61
C GLY A 47 -11.25 2.99 0.20
N VAL A 48 -11.73 2.21 -0.76
CA VAL A 48 -11.70 2.58 -2.18
C VAL A 48 -13.04 2.30 -2.85
N GLU A 49 -13.54 3.25 -3.66
CA GLU A 49 -14.74 3.00 -4.47
C GLU A 49 -14.49 1.94 -5.54
N ASN A 50 -15.52 1.15 -5.88
CA ASN A 50 -15.36 -0.04 -6.71
C ASN A 50 -14.71 0.29 -8.06
N GLU A 51 -15.10 1.42 -8.64
CA GLU A 51 -14.67 1.92 -9.94
C GLU A 51 -13.23 2.45 -9.90
N ARG A 52 -12.74 2.84 -8.72
CA ARG A 52 -11.39 3.38 -8.51
C ARG A 52 -10.38 2.30 -8.06
N VAL A 53 -10.83 1.08 -7.77
CA VAL A 53 -9.96 -0.04 -7.39
C VAL A 53 -8.82 -0.26 -8.39
N PRO A 54 -9.05 -0.30 -9.72
CA PRO A 54 -7.98 -0.50 -10.69
C PRO A 54 -6.89 0.59 -10.64
N ALA A 55 -7.30 1.86 -10.48
CA ALA A 55 -6.37 2.98 -10.36
C ALA A 55 -5.52 2.88 -9.07
N CYS A 56 -6.12 2.46 -7.97
CA CYS A 56 -5.40 2.23 -6.71
C CYS A 56 -4.34 1.11 -6.87
N PHE A 57 -4.70 0.00 -7.52
CA PHE A 57 -3.74 -1.08 -7.82
C PHE A 57 -2.58 -0.60 -8.70
N GLN A 58 -2.85 0.20 -9.73
CA GLN A 58 -1.81 0.74 -10.59
C GLN A 58 -0.80 1.60 -9.81
N MET A 59 -1.27 2.41 -8.85
CA MET A 59 -0.40 3.22 -8.01
C MET A 59 0.43 2.39 -7.03
N ILE A 60 -0.14 1.31 -6.50
CA ILE A 60 0.59 0.34 -5.67
C ILE A 60 1.71 -0.29 -6.49
N GLU A 61 1.42 -0.76 -7.71
CA GLU A 61 2.40 -1.40 -8.59
C GLU A 61 3.50 -0.45 -9.05
N GLN A 62 3.20 0.83 -9.26
CA GLN A 62 4.19 1.85 -9.61
C GLN A 62 5.10 2.21 -8.43
N SER A 63 4.58 2.13 -7.20
CA SER A 63 5.28 2.55 -5.99
C SER A 63 6.11 1.42 -5.37
N CYS A 64 5.60 0.19 -5.41
CA CYS A 64 6.17 -0.98 -4.76
C CYS A 64 6.64 -1.99 -5.81
N LYS A 65 7.89 -2.43 -5.72
CA LYS A 65 8.48 -3.39 -6.66
C LYS A 65 9.07 -4.58 -5.92
N SER A 66 8.89 -5.78 -6.48
CA SER A 66 9.62 -6.95 -6.03
C SER A 66 11.12 -6.72 -6.25
N ARG A 67 11.91 -6.92 -5.21
CA ARG A 67 13.36 -6.91 -5.25
C ARG A 67 13.79 -8.24 -4.65
N VAL A 68 14.65 -8.95 -5.38
CA VAL A 68 15.18 -10.25 -4.99
C VAL A 68 16.20 -10.07 -3.87
#